data_AF-X1MAV0-F1
#
_entry.id   AF-X1MAV0-F1
#
_cell.length_a   1.000
_cell.length_b   1.000
_cell.length_c   1.000
_cell.angle_alpha   90.00
_cell.angle_beta   90.00
_cell.angle_gamma   90.00
#
_symmetry.space_group_name_H-M   'P 1'
#
loop_
_entity.id
_entity.type
_entity.pdbx_description
1 polymer ?
#
loop_
_entity_poly.entity_id
_entity_poly.type
_entity_poly.pdbx_seq_one_letter_code
_entity_poly.pdbx_strand_id
1 'polypeptide(L)'
;MVFDYYTFKVEIKNVKFTSDEGIVFPKTAIISFIADDQEVVSVEKFGHITTEEIYKKIETGKALNLNHCYVKNFSLSIYRDNRNLDKKKYIKLRGFSARHSFFDSKPVQN
;
A
#
# COMPACT_ATOMS: atom_id res chain seq x y z
N MET A 1 11.93 -3.68 8.75
CA MET A 1 12.02 -2.34 8.17
C MET A 1 13.42 -1.80 8.40
N VAL A 2 14.21 -1.76 7.33
CA VAL A 2 15.47 -1.02 7.30
C VAL A 2 15.15 0.46 7.09
N PHE A 3 15.83 1.34 7.82
CA PHE A 3 15.63 2.79 7.74
C PHE A 3 16.78 3.52 7.04
N ASP A 4 17.93 2.88 6.90
CA ASP A 4 19.09 3.41 6.22
C ASP A 4 19.15 2.84 4.80
N TYR A 5 18.50 3.53 3.86
CA TYR A 5 18.51 3.23 2.44
C TYR A 5 18.39 4.53 1.63
N TYR A 6 19.01 4.57 0.46
CA TYR A 6 18.94 5.72 -0.44
C TYR A 6 17.66 5.73 -1.28
N THR A 7 17.29 4.56 -1.83
CA THR A 7 16.06 4.41 -2.62
C THR A 7 15.48 3.01 -2.47
N PHE A 8 14.36 2.75 -3.14
CA PHE A 8 13.74 1.43 -3.18
C PHE A 8 13.15 1.16 -4.56
N LYS A 9 13.05 -0.12 -4.90
CA LYS A 9 12.36 -0.63 -6.10
C LYS A 9 11.22 -1.52 -5.66
N VAL A 10 10.08 -1.42 -6.34
CA VAL A 10 8.91 -2.27 -6.08
C VAL A 10 8.63 -3.15 -7.29
N GLU A 11 8.47 -4.44 -7.04
CA GLU A 11 8.01 -5.41 -8.02
C GLU A 11 6.73 -6.11 -7.54
N ILE A 12 5.71 -6.19 -8.39
CA ILE A 12 4.47 -6.91 -8.09
C ILE A 12 4.50 -8.27 -8.77
N LYS A 13 4.40 -9.33 -7.98
CA LYS A 13 4.35 -10.71 -8.47
C LYS A 13 2.94 -11.30 -8.30
N ASN A 14 2.50 -12.09 -9.27
CA ASN A 14 1.24 -12.83 -9.21
C ASN A 14 1.38 -14.11 -8.36
N VAL A 15 1.79 -13.92 -7.10
CA VAL A 15 1.98 -14.98 -6.12
C VAL A 15 1.28 -14.55 -4.83
N LYS A 16 0.57 -15.49 -4.21
CA LYS A 16 -0.15 -15.27 -2.97
C LYS A 16 0.79 -14.83 -1.84
N PHE A 17 0.39 -13.79 -1.12
CA PHE A 17 0.99 -13.39 0.15
C PHE A 17 0.09 -13.85 1.29
N THR A 18 0.69 -14.35 2.37
CA THR A 18 -0.02 -14.66 3.63
C THR A 18 0.75 -13.99 4.76
N SER A 19 0.10 -13.11 5.52
CA SER A 19 0.72 -12.49 6.70
C SER A 19 0.82 -13.49 7.85
N ASP A 20 1.63 -13.15 8.85
CA ASP A 20 1.69 -13.81 10.17
C ASP A 20 0.34 -13.78 10.89
N GLU A 21 -0.46 -12.74 10.70
CA GLU A 21 -1.86 -12.62 11.18
C GLU A 21 -2.87 -13.44 10.35
N GLY A 22 -2.43 -14.21 9.35
CA GLY A 22 -3.28 -15.06 8.50
C GLY A 22 -4.04 -14.33 7.39
N ILE A 23 -3.76 -13.04 7.15
CA ILE A 23 -4.39 -12.25 6.09
C ILE A 23 -3.80 -12.67 4.75
N VAL A 24 -4.67 -12.94 3.77
CA VAL A 24 -4.27 -13.42 2.44
C VAL A 24 -4.50 -12.35 1.37
N PHE A 25 -3.48 -12.13 0.54
CA PHE A 25 -3.56 -11.31 -0.66
C PHE A 25 -3.20 -12.12 -1.90
N PRO A 26 -3.85 -11.89 -3.05
CA PRO A 26 -3.62 -12.67 -4.27
C PRO A 26 -2.26 -12.37 -4.93
N LYS A 27 -1.69 -11.20 -4.64
CA LYS A 27 -0.42 -10.72 -5.21
C LYS A 27 0.52 -10.28 -4.10
N THR A 28 1.81 -10.40 -4.36
CA THR A 28 2.88 -9.99 -3.45
C THR A 28 3.61 -8.78 -4.04
N ALA A 29 3.80 -7.74 -3.23
CA ALA A 29 4.74 -6.67 -3.52
C ALA A 29 6.09 -7.00 -2.88
N ILE A 30 7.15 -6.97 -3.68
CA ILE A 30 8.53 -7.15 -3.24
C ILE A 30 9.18 -5.78 -3.28
N ILE A 31 9.64 -5.31 -2.12
CA ILE A 31 10.33 -4.03 -1.97
C ILE A 31 11.80 -4.31 -1.72
N SER A 32 12.64 -3.92 -2.68
CA SER A 32 14.10 -3.96 -2.54
C SER A 32 14.58 -2.57 -2.11
N PHE A 33 15.20 -2.48 -0.94
CA PHE A 33 15.84 -1.28 -0.42
C PHE A 33 17.28 -1.22 -0.91
N ILE A 34 17.70 -0.07 -1.43
CA ILE A 34 18.95 0.11 -2.17
C ILE A 34 19.74 1.23 -1.49
N ALA A 35 21.01 0.98 -1.17
CA ALA A 35 21.95 1.95 -0.64
C ALA A 35 22.45 2.92 -1.73
N ASP A 36 23.27 3.89 -1.34
CA ASP A 36 23.84 4.90 -2.24
C ASP A 36 24.87 4.30 -3.24
N ASP A 37 25.56 3.23 -2.83
CA ASP A 37 26.46 2.41 -3.67
C ASP A 37 25.73 1.45 -4.63
N GLN A 38 24.39 1.51 -4.69
CA GLN A 38 23.49 0.66 -5.47
C GLN A 38 23.34 -0.79 -4.97
N GLU A 39 23.90 -1.14 -3.82
CA GLU A 39 23.70 -2.47 -3.23
C GLU A 39 22.30 -2.62 -2.61
N VAL A 40 21.75 -3.83 -2.72
CA VAL A 40 20.46 -4.16 -2.09
C VAL A 40 20.70 -4.50 -0.62
N VAL A 41 20.33 -3.58 0.26
CA VAL A 41 20.52 -3.74 1.72
C VAL A 41 19.42 -4.56 2.38
N SER A 42 18.23 -4.64 1.77
CA SER A 42 17.11 -5.44 2.29
C SER A 42 16.07 -5.72 1.23
N VAL A 43 15.35 -6.82 1.40
CA VAL A 43 14.17 -7.18 0.61
C VAL A 43 13.02 -7.54 1.55
N GLU A 44 11.92 -6.82 1.45
CA GLU A 44 10.71 -7.08 2.23
C GLU A 44 9.52 -7.43 1.32
N LYS A 45 8.66 -8.31 1.81
CA LYS A 45 7.47 -8.79 1.08
C LYS A 45 6.21 -8.31 1.78
N PHE A 46 5.27 -7.81 0.99
CA PHE A 46 3.99 -7.32 1.45
C PHE A 46 2.86 -7.87 0.59
N GLY A 47 1.65 -7.90 1.13
CA GLY A 47 0.43 -8.02 0.35
C GLY A 47 0.31 -6.85 -0.62
N HIS A 48 -0.06 -7.13 -1.87
CA HIS A 48 -0.38 -6.07 -2.82
C HIS A 48 -1.89 -5.81 -2.81
N ILE A 49 -2.24 -4.54 -2.61
CA ILE A 49 -3.59 -4.01 -2.77
C ILE A 49 -3.51 -2.74 -3.61
N THR A 50 -4.41 -2.61 -4.58
CA THR A 50 -4.49 -1.41 -5.42
C THR A 50 -5.28 -0.31 -4.73
N THR A 51 -4.99 0.94 -5.07
CA THR A 51 -5.72 2.10 -4.55
C THR A 51 -7.21 2.04 -4.86
N GLU A 52 -7.60 1.49 -6.02
CA GLU A 52 -9.01 1.30 -6.35
C GLU A 52 -9.69 0.25 -5.45
N GLU A 53 -8.99 -0.83 -5.07
CA GLU A 53 -9.52 -1.80 -4.10
C GLU A 53 -9.70 -1.19 -2.70
N ILE A 54 -8.79 -0.30 -2.30
CA ILE A 54 -8.90 0.49 -1.05
C ILE A 54 -10.16 1.37 -1.11
N TYR A 55 -10.36 2.11 -2.20
CA TYR A 55 -11.54 2.96 -2.40
C TYR A 55 -12.85 2.18 -2.38
N LYS A 56 -12.90 1.03 -3.08
CA LYS A 56 -14.05 0.13 -3.04
C LYS A 56 -14.36 -0.37 -1.62
N LYS A 57 -13.35 -0.66 -0.79
CA LYS A 57 -13.57 -1.03 0.61
C LYS A 57 -14.19 0.10 1.43
N ILE A 58 -13.74 1.34 1.20
CA ILE A 58 -14.31 2.53 1.84
C ILE A 58 -15.79 2.70 1.47
N GLU A 59 -16.12 2.62 0.17
CA GLU A 59 -17.48 2.79 -0.34
C GLU A 59 -18.45 1.72 0.15
N THR A 60 -17.99 0.47 0.18
CA THR A 60 -18.80 -0.66 0.62
C THR A 60 -18.85 -0.79 2.14
N GLY A 61 -18.21 0.14 2.88
CA GLY A 61 -18.17 0.13 4.34
C GLY A 61 -17.48 -1.11 4.93
N LYS A 62 -16.61 -1.77 4.14
CA LYS A 62 -15.82 -2.93 4.58
C LYS A 62 -14.69 -2.49 5.49
N ALA A 63 -14.19 -3.42 6.30
CA ALA A 63 -13.03 -3.18 7.13
C ALA A 63 -11.80 -2.86 6.25
N LEU A 64 -11.13 -1.76 6.56
CA LEU A 64 -9.93 -1.28 5.89
C LEU A 64 -8.67 -1.74 6.64
N ASN A 65 -8.53 -3.05 6.78
CA ASN A 65 -7.29 -3.65 7.28
C ASN A 65 -6.28 -3.73 6.12
N LEU A 66 -5.24 -2.90 6.22
CA LEU A 66 -4.11 -2.80 5.30
C LEU A 66 -2.83 -3.36 5.93
N ASN A 67 -2.92 -4.14 7.00
CA ASN A 67 -1.75 -4.72 7.66
C ASN A 67 -0.92 -5.52 6.65
N HIS A 68 0.40 -5.38 6.73
CA HIS A 68 1.35 -6.04 5.83
C HIS A 68 1.15 -5.71 4.34
N CYS A 69 0.51 -4.59 3.99
CA CYS A 69 0.31 -4.17 2.61
C CYS A 69 1.36 -3.18 2.12
N TYR A 70 1.70 -3.28 0.83
CA TYR A 70 2.23 -2.18 0.05
C TYR A 70 1.08 -1.34 -0.49
N VAL A 71 1.08 -0.04 -0.18
CA VAL A 71 0.04 0.91 -0.57
C VAL A 71 0.67 2.03 -1.40
N LYS A 72 0.34 2.07 -2.69
CA LYS A 72 0.90 3.04 -3.65
C LYS A 72 -0.08 4.15 -3.99
N ASN A 73 0.31 5.41 -3.79
CA ASN A 73 -0.45 6.59 -4.24
C ASN A 73 -1.90 6.65 -3.71
N PHE A 74 -2.12 6.24 -2.46
CA PHE A 74 -3.41 6.42 -1.80
C PHE A 74 -3.63 7.88 -1.42
N SER A 75 -4.76 8.47 -1.81
CA SER A 75 -5.11 9.84 -1.45
C SER A 75 -6.62 10.01 -1.29
N LEU A 76 -7.06 10.44 -0.11
CA LEU A 76 -8.47 10.76 0.11
C LEU A 76 -8.94 11.99 -0.70
N SER A 77 -8.01 12.86 -1.13
CA SER A 77 -8.37 13.97 -2.03
C SER A 77 -8.73 13.43 -3.41
N ILE A 78 -7.87 12.58 -3.99
CA ILE A 78 -8.13 11.92 -5.28
C ILE A 78 -9.40 11.06 -5.20
N TYR A 79 -9.59 10.32 -4.10
CA TYR A 79 -10.82 9.57 -3.85
C TYR A 79 -12.08 10.45 -3.94
N ARG A 80 -12.08 11.62 -3.28
CA ARG A 80 -13.22 12.53 -3.29
C ARG A 80 -13.46 13.08 -4.68
N ASP A 81 -12.41 13.53 -5.36
CA ASP A 81 -12.49 14.09 -6.71
C ASP A 81 -13.05 13.06 -7.69
N ASN A 82 -12.52 11.83 -7.68
CA ASN A 82 -12.97 10.74 -8.54
C ASN A 82 -14.44 10.35 -8.31
N ARG A 83 -14.99 10.62 -7.13
CA ARG A 83 -16.37 10.28 -6.75
C ARG A 83 -17.28 11.49 -6.61
N ASN A 84 -16.85 12.67 -7.09
CA ASN A 84 -17.59 13.93 -7.00
C ASN A 84 -18.13 14.20 -5.58
N LEU A 85 -17.31 13.90 -4.57
CA LEU A 85 -17.67 14.11 -3.17
C LEU A 85 -17.25 15.51 -2.73
N ASP A 86 -18.06 16.13 -1.89
CA ASP A 86 -17.70 17.39 -1.25
C ASP A 86 -16.37 17.24 -0.48
N LYS A 87 -15.52 18.27 -0.54
CA LYS A 87 -14.19 18.29 0.08
C LYS A 87 -14.24 18.09 1.60
N LYS A 88 -15.31 18.54 2.24
CA LYS A 88 -15.57 18.41 3.69
C LYS A 88 -16.43 17.20 4.03
N LYS A 89 -16.87 16.41 3.05
CA LYS A 89 -17.62 15.18 3.30
C LYS A 89 -16.80 14.26 4.21
N TYR A 90 -17.41 13.89 5.34
CA TYR A 90 -16.85 12.91 6.25
C TYR A 90 -16.76 11.55 5.57
N ILE A 91 -15.56 10.95 5.59
CA ILE A 91 -15.29 9.63 5.03
C ILE A 91 -14.98 8.67 6.19
N LYS A 92 -15.81 7.65 6.37
CA LYS A 92 -15.63 6.65 7.41
C LYS A 92 -14.68 5.56 6.94
N LEU A 93 -13.54 5.40 7.62
CA LEU A 93 -12.62 4.28 7.42
C LEU A 93 -12.91 3.21 8.47
N ARG A 94 -13.79 2.27 8.17
CA ARG A 94 -14.21 1.24 9.13
C ARG A 94 -13.05 0.29 9.42
N GLY A 95 -12.72 0.07 10.70
CA GLY A 95 -11.70 -0.91 11.12
C GLY A 95 -10.34 -0.67 10.48
N PHE A 96 -9.94 0.60 10.35
CA PHE A 96 -8.67 0.97 9.76
C PHE A 96 -7.51 0.41 10.58
N SER A 97 -6.62 -0.32 9.93
CA SER A 97 -5.34 -0.74 10.47
C SER A 97 -4.33 -0.79 9.34
N ALA A 98 -3.07 -0.49 9.62
CA ALA A 98 -1.99 -0.50 8.63
C ALA A 98 -0.66 -0.86 9.30
N ARG A 99 -0.71 -1.85 10.18
CA ARG A 99 0.46 -2.37 10.89
C ARG A 99 1.39 -3.05 9.89
N HIS A 100 2.70 -2.77 10.00
CA HIS A 100 3.71 -3.33 9.09
C HIS A 100 3.40 -3.07 7.60
N SER A 101 2.77 -1.94 7.29
CA SER A 101 2.48 -1.54 5.91
C SER A 101 3.52 -0.57 5.38
N PHE A 102 3.74 -0.57 4.07
CA PHE A 102 4.63 0.36 3.40
C PHE A 102 3.80 1.30 2.51
N PHE A 103 3.80 2.59 2.82
CA PHE A 103 3.12 3.61 2.02
C PHE A 103 4.12 4.33 1.13
N ASP A 104 3.81 4.36 -0.16
CA ASP A 104 4.63 4.98 -1.20
C ASP A 104 3.82 6.05 -1.93
N SER A 105 4.40 7.24 -2.01
CA SER A 105 3.86 8.40 -2.75
C SER A 105 4.82 8.90 -3.82
N LYS A 106 5.85 8.13 -4.19
CA LYS A 106 6.78 8.53 -5.26
C LYS A 106 5.96 8.69 -6.56
N PRO A 107 6.09 9.84 -7.24
CA PRO A 107 5.46 10.02 -8.54
C PRO A 107 5.95 8.92 -9.49
N VAL A 108 5.06 8.43 -10.35
CA VAL A 108 5.46 7.52 -11.43
C VAL A 108 6.43 8.30 -12.30
N GLN A 109 7.71 7.92 -12.29
CA GLN A 109 8.66 8.41 -13.28
C GLN A 109 8.22 7.84 -14.63
N ASN A 110 7.77 8.72 -15.52
CA ASN A 110 7.51 8.42 -16.92
C ASN A 110 8.84 8.37 -17.68
#